data_AF-A0A915EDP4-F1
#
_entry.id   AF-A0A915EDP4-F1
#
_cell.length_a   1.000
_cell.length_b   1.000
_cell.length_c   1.000
_cell.angle_alpha   90.00
_cell.angle_beta   90.00
_cell.angle_gamma   90.00
#
_symmetry.space_group_name_H-M   'P 1'
#
loop_
_entity.id
_entity.type
_entity.pdbx_description
1 polymer ?
#
loop_
_entity_poly.entity_id
_entity_poly.type
_entity_poly.pdbx_seq_one_letter_code
_entity_poly.pdbx_strand_id
1 'polypeptide(L)'
;MFMRLVLRSQTQDLFKAIAMARTKQTAHKTNILDGQVPLGGGVAVDKEEEQEMGYHQMPNGRGMVRRRSKSSSRLLDTFSKGHFFTRLVTAFEHTSSYDESITGYMRRQFGGNSTNSSPNNRRLIPLRYGTNPHQSQEAELYSSKLICPSKVAISLETHTNQMLNGAPGYINILDGLNAWQLVAELTEATGMPAAASFKHVSPAGAALGVPLNDAEAQSCFVSDLGLDSKRPSLAAAYARARGADRMSSFGDFIALSHRCDELTAKIISREVSDGVIAPDFDENALSILAKKKNGNYTVLKTKFADRSKYLPAEDEVRTVFGLKLKQKRNNAVISAETFSNIVSKNKDVIAQYAVEDLLVASIAVKYTQSNSVCFAHRGQVIGMGAGQQSRIHCTRLAGEKAANWLVLLFIIQAPDFVKKVENIQKYPSTI
;
A
#
# COMPACT_ATOMS: atom_id res chain seq x y z
N MET A 1 18.43 -12.22 -56.13
CA MET A 1 19.25 -13.24 -55.41
C MET A 1 19.89 -12.70 -54.11
N PHE A 2 19.39 -11.60 -53.52
CA PHE A 2 19.92 -11.03 -52.26
C PHE A 2 18.91 -11.01 -51.09
N MET A 3 17.72 -11.57 -51.28
CA MET A 3 16.64 -11.59 -50.28
C MET A 3 16.24 -13.02 -49.85
N ARG A 4 17.13 -14.01 -50.07
CA ARG A 4 16.92 -15.42 -49.65
C ARG A 4 17.96 -15.94 -48.64
N LEU A 5 18.97 -15.14 -48.29
CA LEU A 5 20.03 -15.52 -47.35
C LEU A 5 19.84 -14.97 -45.91
N VAL A 6 19.05 -13.92 -45.73
CA VAL A 6 18.81 -13.29 -44.41
C VAL A 6 17.71 -14.01 -43.61
N LEU A 7 16.80 -14.72 -44.28
CA LEU A 7 15.68 -15.43 -43.61
C LEU A 7 15.98 -16.87 -43.19
N ARG A 8 17.12 -17.46 -43.61
CA ARG A 8 17.53 -18.82 -43.20
C ARG A 8 18.40 -18.87 -41.95
N SER A 9 19.13 -17.81 -41.60
CA SER A 9 19.97 -17.81 -40.38
C SER A 9 19.15 -17.51 -39.13
N GLN A 10 18.16 -16.59 -39.20
CA GLN A 10 17.36 -16.20 -38.04
C GLN A 10 16.33 -17.25 -37.60
N THR A 11 15.92 -18.15 -38.48
CA THR A 11 14.97 -19.22 -38.15
C THR A 11 15.63 -20.44 -37.49
N GLN A 12 16.90 -20.74 -37.77
CA GLN A 12 17.63 -21.83 -37.10
C GLN A 12 18.06 -21.47 -35.67
N ASP A 13 18.39 -20.20 -35.41
CA ASP A 13 18.76 -19.74 -34.06
C ASP A 13 17.54 -19.64 -33.14
N LEU A 14 16.36 -19.30 -33.68
CA LEU A 14 15.10 -19.29 -32.94
C LEU A 14 14.64 -20.70 -32.53
N PHE A 15 14.78 -21.70 -33.42
CA PHE A 15 14.45 -23.10 -33.08
C PHE A 15 15.48 -23.72 -32.11
N LYS A 16 16.75 -23.32 -32.14
CA LYS A 16 17.75 -23.72 -31.13
C LYS A 16 17.51 -23.06 -29.77
N ALA A 17 17.11 -21.79 -29.75
CA ALA A 17 16.74 -21.10 -28.52
C ALA A 17 15.47 -21.69 -27.88
N ILE A 18 14.47 -22.05 -28.68
CA ILE A 18 13.23 -22.71 -28.20
C ILE A 18 13.52 -24.15 -27.72
N ALA A 19 14.43 -24.88 -28.38
CA ALA A 19 14.86 -26.22 -27.94
C ALA A 19 15.71 -26.18 -26.64
N MET A 20 16.56 -25.16 -26.46
CA MET A 20 17.33 -24.92 -25.22
C MET A 20 16.44 -24.42 -24.07
N ALA A 21 15.41 -23.62 -24.36
CA ALA A 21 14.44 -23.19 -23.36
C ALA A 21 13.59 -24.37 -22.85
N ARG A 22 13.20 -25.30 -23.74
CA ARG A 22 12.47 -26.53 -23.35
C ARG A 22 13.30 -27.54 -22.57
N THR A 23 14.62 -27.59 -22.76
CA THR A 23 15.51 -28.47 -21.97
C THR A 23 15.91 -27.87 -20.61
N LYS A 24 15.95 -26.53 -20.47
CA LYS A 24 16.17 -25.88 -19.18
C LYS A 24 14.93 -25.86 -18.27
N GLN A 25 13.72 -25.83 -18.84
CA GLN A 25 12.48 -25.88 -18.05
C GLN A 25 12.24 -27.25 -17.40
N THR A 26 12.69 -28.35 -18.02
CA THR A 26 12.65 -29.70 -17.45
C THR A 26 13.79 -29.97 -16.46
N ALA A 27 14.98 -29.36 -16.66
CA ALA A 27 16.11 -29.45 -15.72
C ALA A 27 15.92 -28.59 -14.44
N HIS A 28 15.17 -27.49 -14.51
CA HIS A 28 14.89 -26.64 -13.35
C HIS A 28 13.87 -27.24 -12.36
N LYS A 29 13.07 -28.23 -12.78
CA LYS A 29 12.22 -29.01 -11.87
C LYS A 29 12.99 -30.09 -11.10
N THR A 30 14.11 -30.56 -11.63
CA THR A 30 14.89 -31.68 -11.05
C THR A 30 15.99 -31.19 -10.11
N ASN A 31 16.74 -30.13 -10.44
CA ASN A 31 17.89 -29.72 -9.63
C ASN A 31 17.57 -29.03 -8.29
N ILE A 32 16.34 -28.54 -8.08
CA ILE A 32 15.93 -27.98 -6.78
C ILE A 32 15.55 -29.09 -5.80
N LEU A 33 15.21 -30.30 -6.29
CA LEU A 33 14.87 -31.45 -5.44
C LEU A 33 16.11 -32.15 -4.86
N ASP A 34 17.30 -31.97 -5.45
CA ASP A 34 18.53 -32.73 -5.11
C ASP A 34 19.59 -31.94 -4.31
N GLY A 35 19.22 -30.81 -3.69
CA GLY A 35 20.04 -30.22 -2.61
C GLY A 35 21.37 -29.53 -3.01
N GLN A 36 21.58 -29.15 -4.28
CA GLN A 36 22.80 -28.44 -4.70
C GLN A 36 22.58 -26.92 -4.82
N VAL A 37 23.10 -26.15 -3.84
CA VAL A 37 23.33 -24.70 -3.96
C VAL A 37 24.81 -24.49 -4.35
N PRO A 38 25.13 -24.04 -5.57
CA PRO A 38 26.52 -23.85 -6.00
C PRO A 38 27.14 -22.61 -5.31
N LEU A 39 27.98 -22.84 -4.31
CA LEU A 39 28.64 -21.79 -3.52
C LEU A 39 29.78 -21.05 -4.25
N GLY A 40 30.34 -21.63 -5.33
CA GLY A 40 31.53 -21.08 -6.01
C GLY A 40 31.28 -20.07 -7.13
N GLY A 41 30.08 -20.07 -7.74
CA GLY A 41 29.77 -19.24 -8.91
C GLY A 41 29.50 -17.78 -8.59
N GLY A 42 28.82 -17.49 -7.47
CA GLY A 42 28.58 -16.11 -7.01
C GLY A 42 29.84 -15.43 -6.48
N VAL A 43 30.66 -16.16 -5.73
CA VAL A 43 31.91 -15.65 -5.11
C VAL A 43 32.95 -15.24 -6.15
N ALA A 44 32.97 -15.87 -7.33
CA ALA A 44 33.89 -15.50 -8.40
C ALA A 44 33.50 -14.21 -9.13
N VAL A 45 32.26 -13.73 -9.02
CA VAL A 45 31.78 -12.50 -9.67
C VAL A 45 31.88 -11.28 -8.74
N ASP A 46 31.78 -11.50 -7.42
CA ASP A 46 31.78 -10.43 -6.40
C ASP A 46 33.18 -10.03 -5.88
N LYS A 47 34.26 -10.61 -6.40
CA LYS A 47 35.61 -10.15 -6.06
C LYS A 47 35.95 -8.86 -6.81
N GLU A 48 36.08 -7.76 -6.08
CA GLU A 48 36.90 -6.61 -6.48
C GLU A 48 38.36 -7.07 -6.62
N GLU A 49 38.72 -7.60 -7.79
CA GLU A 49 40.12 -7.73 -8.20
C GLU A 49 40.37 -6.76 -9.35
N GLU A 50 41.08 -5.68 -9.02
CA GLU A 50 41.58 -4.65 -9.94
C GLU A 50 42.73 -5.18 -10.82
N GLN A 51 42.68 -6.45 -11.25
CA GLN A 51 43.72 -7.07 -12.07
C GLN A 51 43.13 -7.91 -13.21
N GLU A 52 43.71 -7.69 -14.39
CA GLU A 52 43.48 -8.39 -15.66
C GLU A 52 43.31 -9.90 -15.49
N MET A 53 42.07 -10.39 -15.40
CA MET A 53 41.79 -11.82 -15.44
C MET A 53 40.62 -12.10 -16.38
N GLY A 54 40.93 -12.70 -17.53
CA GLY A 54 39.96 -13.12 -18.53
C GLY A 54 39.16 -14.33 -18.06
N TYR A 55 37.85 -14.15 -17.89
CA TYR A 55 36.94 -15.25 -17.59
C TYR A 55 36.74 -16.14 -18.83
N HIS A 56 36.99 -17.44 -18.66
CA HIS A 56 36.64 -18.48 -19.61
C HIS A 56 35.79 -19.53 -18.91
N GLN A 57 34.53 -19.68 -19.34
CA GLN A 57 33.85 -20.98 -19.35
C GLN A 57 32.59 -20.94 -20.23
N MET A 58 32.65 -21.67 -21.35
CA MET A 58 31.52 -22.40 -21.96
C MET A 58 32.11 -23.59 -22.73
N PRO A 59 31.65 -24.84 -22.54
CA PRO A 59 32.04 -25.96 -23.37
C PRO A 59 31.02 -26.14 -24.50
N ASN A 60 31.39 -25.82 -25.74
CA ASN A 60 30.79 -26.40 -26.96
C ASN A 60 31.63 -26.06 -28.21
N GLY A 61 32.33 -27.07 -28.75
CA GLY A 61 32.49 -27.25 -30.21
C GLY A 61 33.72 -26.67 -30.94
N ARG A 62 34.76 -27.52 -31.07
CA ARG A 62 35.64 -27.77 -32.23
C ARG A 62 35.91 -26.65 -33.27
N GLY A 63 37.20 -26.33 -33.40
CA GLY A 63 37.87 -26.21 -34.70
C GLY A 63 38.10 -24.81 -35.23
N MET A 64 39.07 -24.07 -34.67
CA MET A 64 39.69 -22.97 -35.42
C MET A 64 41.18 -22.86 -35.11
N VAL A 65 41.98 -23.01 -36.16
CA VAL A 65 43.44 -22.95 -36.19
C VAL A 65 43.92 -21.61 -35.60
N ARG A 66 44.80 -21.68 -34.60
CA ARG A 66 45.54 -20.54 -34.04
C ARG A 66 46.35 -19.85 -35.14
N ARG A 67 45.92 -18.67 -35.59
CA ARG A 67 46.84 -17.65 -36.11
C ARG A 67 47.15 -16.68 -34.96
N ARG A 68 48.38 -16.81 -34.41
CA ARG A 68 48.96 -15.82 -33.51
C ARG A 68 49.11 -14.50 -34.27
N SER A 69 48.21 -13.55 -34.05
CA SER A 69 48.43 -12.15 -34.41
C SER A 69 49.31 -11.52 -33.32
N LYS A 70 50.59 -11.28 -33.65
CA LYS A 70 51.43 -10.34 -32.93
C LYS A 70 50.99 -8.93 -33.32
N SER A 71 50.20 -8.27 -32.48
CA SER A 71 50.09 -6.80 -32.40
C SER A 71 49.26 -6.43 -31.16
N SER A 72 49.84 -6.70 -30.00
CA SER A 72 49.30 -6.44 -28.67
C SER A 72 49.46 -4.98 -28.24
N SER A 73 48.89 -4.04 -28.99
CA SER A 73 48.86 -2.63 -28.56
C SER A 73 47.71 -1.78 -29.11
N ARG A 74 46.76 -2.35 -29.89
CA ARG A 74 45.55 -1.60 -30.33
C ARG A 74 44.21 -2.25 -30.02
N LEU A 75 44.18 -3.53 -29.64
CA LEU A 75 42.93 -4.23 -29.28
C LEU A 75 42.48 -3.94 -27.83
N LEU A 76 43.41 -3.54 -26.95
CA LEU A 76 43.07 -3.15 -25.57
C LEU A 76 42.50 -1.72 -25.50
N ASP A 77 42.80 -0.88 -26.49
CA ASP A 77 42.22 0.47 -26.63
C ASP A 77 40.75 0.44 -27.08
N THR A 78 40.25 -0.71 -27.55
CA THR A 78 38.90 -0.86 -28.09
C THR A 78 37.92 -1.56 -27.14
N PHE A 79 38.35 -1.94 -25.93
CA PHE A 79 37.42 -2.07 -24.82
C PHE A 79 37.14 -0.66 -24.30
N SER A 80 36.34 0.08 -25.08
CA SER A 80 35.73 1.31 -24.61
C SER A 80 35.24 1.07 -23.19
N LYS A 81 35.69 1.90 -22.23
CA LYS A 81 35.31 1.82 -20.81
C LYS A 81 33.80 1.54 -20.64
N GLY A 82 32.97 2.06 -21.55
CA GLY A 82 31.53 1.77 -21.62
C GLY A 82 31.17 0.28 -21.74
N HIS A 83 31.80 -0.49 -22.64
CA HIS A 83 31.47 -1.91 -22.82
C HIS A 83 31.88 -2.79 -21.64
N PHE A 84 32.95 -2.43 -20.92
CA PHE A 84 33.36 -3.11 -19.69
C PHE A 84 32.35 -2.87 -18.57
N PHE A 85 31.98 -1.61 -18.31
CA PHE A 85 31.00 -1.28 -17.27
C PHE A 85 29.61 -1.87 -17.59
N THR A 86 29.16 -1.89 -18.85
CA THR A 86 27.91 -2.56 -19.21
C THR A 86 27.92 -4.04 -18.87
N ARG A 87 29.02 -4.74 -19.15
CA ARG A 87 29.15 -6.18 -18.83
C ARG A 87 29.21 -6.43 -17.32
N LEU A 88 29.86 -5.55 -16.57
CA LEU A 88 29.86 -5.60 -15.10
C LEU A 88 28.45 -5.43 -14.54
N VAL A 89 27.69 -4.44 -15.01
CA VAL A 89 26.29 -4.24 -14.61
C VAL A 89 25.48 -5.50 -14.87
N THR A 90 25.58 -6.09 -16.07
CA THR A 90 24.87 -7.33 -16.40
C THR A 90 25.28 -8.50 -15.49
N ALA A 91 26.57 -8.60 -15.12
CA ALA A 91 27.03 -9.64 -14.21
C ALA A 91 26.43 -9.48 -12.80
N PHE A 92 26.43 -8.27 -12.25
CA PHE A 92 25.83 -7.97 -10.94
C PHE A 92 24.30 -8.07 -10.94
N GLU A 93 23.63 -7.72 -12.04
CA GLU A 93 22.18 -7.94 -12.19
C GLU A 93 21.85 -9.43 -12.17
N HIS A 94 22.68 -10.26 -12.81
CA HIS A 94 22.50 -11.70 -12.82
C HIS A 94 22.71 -12.33 -11.44
N THR A 95 23.77 -11.94 -10.70
CA THR A 95 23.99 -12.44 -9.33
C THR A 95 22.88 -11.98 -8.39
N SER A 96 22.46 -10.72 -8.46
CA SER A 96 21.35 -10.21 -7.65
C SER A 96 20.03 -10.94 -7.93
N SER A 97 19.69 -11.20 -9.19
CA SER A 97 18.49 -11.95 -9.56
C SER A 97 18.56 -13.41 -9.09
N TYR A 98 19.75 -14.00 -9.09
CA TYR A 98 19.98 -15.36 -8.62
C TYR A 98 19.78 -15.48 -7.11
N ASP A 99 20.38 -14.56 -6.34
CA ASP A 99 20.25 -14.52 -4.89
C ASP A 99 18.81 -14.21 -4.45
N GLU A 100 18.09 -13.33 -5.15
CA GLU A 100 16.68 -13.06 -4.89
C GLU A 100 15.82 -14.32 -5.10
N SER A 101 16.12 -15.13 -6.12
CA SER A 101 15.44 -16.40 -6.39
C SER A 101 15.68 -17.44 -5.29
N ILE A 102 16.93 -17.58 -4.84
CA ILE A 102 17.29 -18.45 -3.71
C ILE A 102 16.59 -17.98 -2.44
N THR A 103 16.67 -16.68 -2.13
CA THR A 103 16.08 -16.12 -0.93
C THR A 103 14.57 -16.29 -0.94
N GLY A 104 13.91 -16.08 -2.08
CA GLY A 104 12.49 -16.34 -2.24
C GLY A 104 12.11 -17.80 -1.99
N TYR A 105 12.88 -18.76 -2.53
CA TYR A 105 12.67 -20.19 -2.25
C TYR A 105 12.85 -20.51 -0.76
N MET A 106 13.93 -20.05 -0.15
CA MET A 106 14.23 -20.29 1.26
C MET A 106 13.16 -19.70 2.19
N ARG A 107 12.67 -18.48 1.91
CA ARG A 107 11.54 -17.88 2.65
C ARG A 107 10.27 -18.73 2.57
N ARG A 108 9.98 -19.33 1.41
CA ARG A 108 8.77 -20.16 1.24
C ARG A 108 8.88 -21.51 1.94
N GLN A 109 10.03 -22.17 1.86
CA GLN A 109 10.24 -23.50 2.43
C GLN A 109 10.49 -23.46 3.94
N PHE A 110 11.25 -22.47 4.40
CA PHE A 110 11.76 -22.42 5.78
C PHE A 110 11.29 -21.18 6.56
N GLY A 111 10.67 -20.20 5.90
CA GLY A 111 10.06 -19.03 6.54
C GLY A 111 8.71 -19.38 7.17
N GLY A 112 8.74 -20.19 8.24
CA GLY A 112 7.59 -20.38 9.14
C GLY A 112 7.59 -19.35 10.28
N ASN A 113 6.45 -19.21 10.97
CA ASN A 113 6.24 -18.42 12.19
C ASN A 113 7.04 -18.93 13.42
N SER A 114 8.10 -19.72 13.22
CA SER A 114 8.93 -20.24 14.30
C SER A 114 9.68 -19.09 14.96
N THR A 115 9.62 -19.02 16.29
CA THR A 115 10.38 -18.08 17.11
C THR A 115 11.90 -18.21 16.93
N ASN A 116 12.36 -19.32 16.34
CA ASN A 116 13.78 -19.66 16.14
C ASN A 116 14.33 -19.28 14.75
N SER A 117 13.53 -18.74 13.82
CA SER A 117 14.05 -18.26 12.53
C SER A 117 14.69 -16.88 12.67
N SER A 118 15.86 -16.70 12.04
CA SER A 118 16.60 -15.43 12.00
C SER A 118 15.64 -14.28 11.64
N PRO A 119 15.68 -13.15 12.36
CA PRO A 119 14.76 -12.03 12.12
C PRO A 119 14.83 -11.44 10.70
N ASN A 120 15.88 -11.78 9.94
CA ASN A 120 16.06 -11.46 8.52
C ASN A 120 15.29 -12.36 7.54
N ASN A 121 14.75 -13.50 8.00
CA ASN A 121 14.16 -14.53 7.13
C ASN A 121 12.70 -14.85 7.47
N ARG A 122 12.00 -13.95 8.16
CA ARG A 122 10.58 -14.13 8.49
C ARG A 122 9.71 -13.77 7.29
N ARG A 123 8.91 -14.74 6.84
CA ARG A 123 7.68 -14.48 6.08
C ARG A 123 6.81 -13.57 6.96
N LEU A 124 6.57 -12.33 6.55
CA LEU A 124 6.01 -11.34 7.49
C LEU A 124 4.53 -11.64 7.75
N ILE A 125 3.74 -11.73 6.68
CA ILE A 125 2.30 -12.00 6.74
C ILE A 125 1.87 -12.77 5.49
N PRO A 126 1.36 -14.01 5.61
CA PRO A 126 0.71 -14.69 4.49
C PRO A 126 -0.61 -13.99 4.14
N LEU A 127 -0.88 -13.83 2.85
CA LEU A 127 -2.13 -13.22 2.38
C LEU A 127 -3.09 -14.30 1.91
N ARG A 128 -4.41 -14.05 2.00
CA ARG A 128 -5.42 -15.01 1.51
C ARG A 128 -5.30 -15.26 0.00
N TYR A 129 -5.04 -14.18 -0.73
CA TYR A 129 -4.87 -14.14 -2.18
C TYR A 129 -4.29 -12.79 -2.57
N GLY A 130 -3.83 -12.68 -3.82
CA GLY A 130 -3.38 -11.45 -4.46
C GLY A 130 -4.51 -10.44 -4.64
N THR A 131 -4.48 -9.65 -5.70
CA THR A 131 -5.59 -8.72 -6.00
C THR A 131 -6.90 -9.48 -6.27
N ASN A 132 -6.80 -10.70 -6.84
CA ASN A 132 -7.93 -11.54 -7.22
C ASN A 132 -7.81 -12.94 -6.62
N PRO A 133 -8.93 -13.65 -6.36
CA PRO A 133 -8.92 -14.97 -5.72
C PRO A 133 -8.08 -16.05 -6.42
N HIS A 134 -7.97 -16.02 -7.75
CA HIS A 134 -7.15 -16.98 -8.51
C HIS A 134 -5.64 -16.78 -8.31
N GLN A 135 -5.23 -15.65 -7.73
CA GLN A 135 -3.85 -15.32 -7.36
C GLN A 135 -3.56 -15.76 -5.91
N SER A 136 -4.09 -16.92 -5.50
CA SER A 136 -3.98 -17.45 -4.13
C SER A 136 -2.62 -18.08 -3.84
N GLN A 137 -1.98 -18.63 -4.88
CA GLN A 137 -0.62 -19.13 -4.79
C GLN A 137 0.34 -17.93 -4.71
N GLU A 138 1.25 -17.95 -3.73
CA GLU A 138 2.40 -17.01 -3.63
C GLU A 138 2.08 -15.56 -3.20
N ALA A 139 0.84 -15.25 -2.80
CA ALA A 139 0.52 -13.93 -2.25
C ALA A 139 1.08 -13.77 -0.82
N GLU A 140 2.09 -12.91 -0.67
CA GLU A 140 2.74 -12.65 0.62
C GLU A 140 3.22 -11.22 0.75
N LEU A 141 3.23 -10.72 1.99
CA LEU A 141 3.92 -9.48 2.36
C LEU A 141 5.34 -9.83 2.84
N TYR A 142 6.34 -9.19 2.26
CA TYR A 142 7.73 -9.30 2.68
C TYR A 142 8.44 -7.93 2.57
N SER A 143 9.52 -7.75 3.34
CA SER A 143 10.39 -6.58 3.24
C SER A 143 11.61 -6.92 2.39
N SER A 144 11.93 -6.09 1.40
CA SER A 144 13.07 -6.28 0.50
C SER A 144 14.39 -5.72 1.03
N LYS A 145 14.36 -4.79 1.99
CA LYS A 145 15.56 -4.16 2.57
C LYS A 145 15.69 -4.49 4.07
N LEU A 146 16.84 -5.05 4.40
CA LEU A 146 17.32 -5.40 5.75
C LEU A 146 17.73 -4.17 6.59
N ILE A 147 17.11 -2.99 6.41
CA ILE A 147 17.58 -1.77 7.12
C ILE A 147 17.34 -1.87 8.64
N CYS A 148 16.53 -2.82 9.11
CA CYS A 148 16.47 -3.19 10.52
C CYS A 148 16.39 -4.72 10.68
N PRO A 149 17.48 -5.43 11.00
CA PRO A 149 17.52 -6.88 11.15
C PRO A 149 16.68 -7.44 12.30
N SER A 150 15.80 -6.68 12.96
CA SER A 150 15.12 -7.13 14.19
C SER A 150 13.68 -6.65 14.38
N LYS A 151 13.07 -5.89 13.44
CA LYS A 151 11.73 -5.32 13.68
C LYS A 151 10.86 -5.35 12.44
N VAL A 152 9.98 -6.35 12.38
CA VAL A 152 8.78 -6.32 11.56
C VAL A 152 7.96 -5.07 11.92
N ALA A 153 7.69 -4.21 10.94
CA ALA A 153 7.08 -2.91 11.15
C ALA A 153 5.54 -2.96 11.23
N ILE A 154 4.92 -4.05 10.75
CA ILE A 154 3.50 -4.35 10.97
C ILE A 154 3.37 -5.78 11.48
N SER A 155 2.72 -5.96 12.62
CA SER A 155 2.38 -7.27 13.17
C SER A 155 0.87 -7.50 13.16
N LEU A 156 0.49 -8.77 12.99
CA LEU A 156 -0.86 -9.24 13.35
C LEU A 156 -0.91 -9.38 14.88
N GLU A 157 -1.96 -8.87 15.51
CA GLU A 157 -2.14 -8.94 16.97
C GLU A 157 -2.91 -10.21 17.38
N THR A 158 -2.75 -10.63 18.63
CA THR A 158 -3.39 -11.83 19.19
C THR A 158 -3.99 -11.54 20.55
N HIS A 159 -5.11 -12.17 20.90
CA HIS A 159 -5.65 -12.15 22.26
C HIS A 159 -5.69 -13.56 22.83
N THR A 160 -5.08 -13.77 24.00
CA THR A 160 -5.18 -14.96 24.86
C THR A 160 -5.22 -16.30 24.09
N ASN A 161 -4.13 -16.64 23.40
CA ASN A 161 -3.93 -17.91 22.67
C ASN A 161 -4.82 -18.15 21.44
N GLN A 162 -5.58 -17.15 20.97
CA GLN A 162 -6.22 -17.16 19.65
C GLN A 162 -5.63 -16.05 18.78
N MET A 163 -5.16 -16.45 17.59
CA MET A 163 -4.70 -15.51 16.56
C MET A 163 -5.90 -14.68 16.10
N LEU A 164 -5.86 -13.35 16.22
CA LEU A 164 -6.86 -12.46 15.60
C LEU A 164 -6.52 -12.29 14.13
N ASN A 165 -6.58 -13.39 13.38
CA ASN A 165 -5.97 -13.50 12.07
C ASN A 165 -6.97 -13.94 11.01
N GLY A 166 -7.89 -13.05 10.66
CA GLY A 166 -8.27 -12.99 9.27
C GLY A 166 -7.00 -12.68 8.47
N ALA A 167 -6.40 -13.69 7.83
CA ALA A 167 -5.28 -13.43 6.93
C ALA A 167 -5.71 -12.30 5.96
N PRO A 168 -5.01 -11.18 5.91
CA PRO A 168 -5.47 -10.06 5.10
C PRO A 168 -5.44 -10.45 3.62
N GLY A 169 -6.36 -9.90 2.83
CA GLY A 169 -6.19 -9.89 1.37
C GLY A 169 -5.11 -8.90 0.95
N TYR A 170 -4.59 -9.02 -0.27
CA TYR A 170 -3.63 -8.06 -0.82
C TYR A 170 -4.14 -6.62 -0.79
N ILE A 171 -5.40 -6.40 -1.19
CA ILE A 171 -6.02 -5.07 -1.17
C ILE A 171 -6.16 -4.56 0.28
N ASN A 172 -6.44 -5.43 1.26
CA ASN A 172 -6.52 -5.01 2.66
C ASN A 172 -5.18 -4.46 3.17
N ILE A 173 -4.05 -5.03 2.74
CA ILE A 173 -2.73 -4.49 3.07
C ILE A 173 -2.50 -3.15 2.39
N LEU A 174 -2.85 -3.00 1.11
CA LEU A 174 -2.74 -1.72 0.41
C LEU A 174 -3.59 -0.63 1.09
N ASP A 175 -4.82 -0.97 1.45
CA ASP A 175 -5.75 -0.07 2.14
C ASP A 175 -5.18 0.32 3.50
N GLY A 176 -4.78 -0.64 4.34
CA GLY A 176 -4.19 -0.36 5.65
C GLY A 176 -2.91 0.48 5.58
N LEU A 177 -2.01 0.21 4.63
CA LEU A 177 -0.76 0.95 4.48
C LEU A 177 -0.98 2.41 4.03
N ASN A 178 -1.87 2.63 3.06
CA ASN A 178 -2.18 3.98 2.58
C ASN A 178 -2.98 4.76 3.64
N ALA A 179 -3.95 4.10 4.27
CA ALA A 179 -4.78 4.68 5.30
C ALA A 179 -3.96 5.10 6.52
N TRP A 180 -3.00 4.27 6.94
CA TRP A 180 -2.10 4.61 8.03
C TRP A 180 -1.27 5.87 7.74
N GLN A 181 -0.67 5.95 6.55
CA GLN A 181 0.15 7.11 6.19
C GLN A 181 -0.69 8.40 6.16
N LEU A 182 -1.94 8.31 5.65
CA LEU A 182 -2.89 9.42 5.69
C LEU A 182 -3.15 9.90 7.13
N VAL A 183 -3.55 9.01 8.04
CA VAL A 183 -3.91 9.43 9.41
C VAL A 183 -2.70 9.89 10.21
N ALA A 184 -1.52 9.35 9.94
CA ALA A 184 -0.27 9.81 10.53
C ALA A 184 0.06 11.25 10.11
N GLU A 185 -0.08 11.58 8.81
CA GLU A 185 0.13 12.94 8.31
C GLU A 185 -0.92 13.92 8.84
N LEU A 186 -2.19 13.52 8.95
CA LEU A 186 -3.22 14.37 9.56
C LEU A 186 -2.88 14.71 11.01
N THR A 187 -2.50 13.71 11.80
CA THR A 187 -2.12 13.94 13.20
C THR A 187 -0.85 14.79 13.31
N GLU A 188 0.15 14.59 12.46
CA GLU A 188 1.36 15.42 12.42
C GLU A 188 1.05 16.88 12.06
N ALA A 189 0.16 17.10 11.09
CA ALA A 189 -0.19 18.44 10.61
C ALA A 189 -1.11 19.23 11.55
N THR A 190 -1.92 18.54 12.37
CA THR A 190 -3.00 19.17 13.17
C THR A 190 -2.83 19.00 14.68
N GLY A 191 -2.02 18.04 15.12
CA GLY A 191 -1.94 17.64 16.53
C GLY A 191 -3.19 16.92 17.06
N MET A 192 -4.19 16.63 16.21
CA MET A 192 -5.43 15.98 16.61
C MET A 192 -5.43 14.47 16.33
N PRO A 193 -6.22 13.68 17.08
CA PRO A 193 -6.54 12.31 16.68
C PRO A 193 -7.21 12.30 15.31
N ALA A 194 -6.74 11.45 14.42
CA ALA A 194 -7.30 11.26 13.08
C ALA A 194 -7.67 9.80 12.81
N ALA A 195 -8.66 9.59 11.96
CA ALA A 195 -9.07 8.28 11.47
C ALA A 195 -9.43 8.33 9.98
N ALA A 196 -9.34 7.19 9.31
CA ALA A 196 -9.74 7.04 7.92
C ALA A 196 -10.45 5.71 7.67
N SER A 197 -11.39 5.76 6.73
CA SER A 197 -12.08 4.61 6.15
C SER A 197 -11.58 4.42 4.72
N PHE A 198 -10.93 3.30 4.42
CA PHE A 198 -10.42 3.00 3.08
C PHE A 198 -11.20 1.89 2.40
N LYS A 199 -11.37 2.03 1.09
CA LYS A 199 -11.94 1.00 0.24
C LYS A 199 -11.28 1.05 -1.13
N HIS A 200 -10.79 -0.09 -1.61
CA HIS A 200 -10.23 -0.21 -2.97
C HIS A 200 -9.11 0.81 -3.26
N VAL A 201 -8.19 0.95 -2.32
CA VAL A 201 -6.97 1.77 -2.41
C VAL A 201 -7.27 3.27 -2.52
N SER A 202 -8.37 3.72 -1.93
CA SER A 202 -8.72 5.12 -1.79
C SER A 202 -9.55 5.36 -0.53
N PRO A 203 -9.46 6.56 0.09
CA PRO A 203 -10.29 6.90 1.23
C PRO A 203 -11.76 7.04 0.81
N ALA A 204 -12.65 6.28 1.45
CA ALA A 204 -14.08 6.57 1.47
C ALA A 204 -14.37 7.80 2.33
N GLY A 205 -13.60 7.97 3.42
CA GLY A 205 -13.57 9.18 4.21
C GLY A 205 -12.36 9.26 5.14
N ALA A 206 -12.08 10.46 5.63
CA ALA A 206 -11.03 10.74 6.60
C ALA A 206 -11.47 11.92 7.47
N ALA A 207 -11.10 11.91 8.74
CA ALA A 207 -11.49 12.98 9.65
C ALA A 207 -10.54 13.13 10.85
N LEU A 208 -10.55 14.33 11.40
CA LEU A 208 -10.01 14.70 12.70
C LEU A 208 -11.05 14.41 13.79
N GLY A 209 -10.58 14.24 15.02
CA GLY A 209 -11.38 13.92 16.19
C GLY A 209 -12.21 15.06 16.73
N VAL A 210 -12.62 16.03 15.90
CA VAL A 210 -13.42 17.19 16.33
C VAL A 210 -14.70 16.70 17.03
N PRO A 211 -15.06 17.23 18.22
CA PRO A 211 -16.29 16.84 18.91
C PRO A 211 -17.53 16.94 18.03
N LEU A 212 -18.43 15.96 18.15
CA LEU A 212 -19.69 15.90 17.42
C LEU A 212 -20.78 16.64 18.22
N ASN A 213 -21.61 17.43 17.54
CA ASN A 213 -22.89 17.86 18.11
C ASN A 213 -23.95 16.75 17.97
N ASP A 214 -25.13 16.92 18.59
CA ASP A 214 -26.17 15.89 18.62
C ASP A 214 -26.63 15.45 17.22
N ALA A 215 -26.82 16.41 16.31
CA ALA A 215 -27.23 16.11 14.93
C ALA A 215 -26.12 15.36 14.16
N GLU A 216 -24.86 15.74 14.35
CA GLU A 216 -23.73 15.05 13.74
C GLU A 216 -23.57 13.63 14.33
N ALA A 217 -23.71 13.47 15.64
CA ALA A 217 -23.65 12.17 16.31
C ALA A 217 -24.77 11.23 15.83
N GLN A 218 -25.98 11.75 15.66
CA GLN A 218 -27.10 11.02 15.07
C GLN A 218 -26.83 10.65 13.61
N SER A 219 -26.29 11.59 12.80
CA SER A 219 -25.94 11.32 11.39
C SER A 219 -24.84 10.26 11.25
N CYS A 220 -23.96 10.18 12.24
CA CYS A 220 -22.90 9.19 12.32
C CYS A 220 -23.34 7.89 13.02
N PHE A 221 -24.62 7.78 13.45
CA PHE A 221 -25.19 6.61 14.13
C PHE A 221 -24.44 6.24 15.42
N VAL A 222 -24.01 7.26 16.17
CA VAL A 222 -23.27 7.13 17.43
C VAL A 222 -23.88 7.98 18.55
N SER A 223 -25.11 8.48 18.40
CA SER A 223 -25.79 9.27 19.45
C SER A 223 -26.05 8.47 20.73
N ASP A 224 -26.08 7.13 20.65
CA ASP A 224 -26.19 6.21 21.79
C ASP A 224 -24.86 6.00 22.53
N LEU A 225 -23.75 6.38 21.90
CA LEU A 225 -22.42 6.30 22.49
C LEU A 225 -22.10 7.66 23.09
N GLY A 226 -21.88 7.71 24.41
CA GLY A 226 -21.55 8.95 25.13
C GLY A 226 -20.18 9.51 24.74
N LEU A 227 -20.02 9.99 23.50
CA LEU A 227 -18.84 10.68 23.02
C LEU A 227 -18.72 12.03 23.73
N ASP A 228 -17.48 12.40 24.07
CA ASP A 228 -17.20 13.70 24.66
C ASP A 228 -17.52 14.82 23.64
N SER A 229 -18.48 15.68 23.99
CA SER A 229 -18.92 16.79 23.15
C SER A 229 -18.01 18.02 23.21
N LYS A 230 -16.94 17.97 24.01
CA LYS A 230 -16.01 19.09 24.25
C LYS A 230 -14.56 18.77 23.89
N ARG A 231 -14.14 17.50 23.96
CA ARG A 231 -12.74 17.10 23.75
C ARG A 231 -12.55 16.28 22.49
N PRO A 232 -11.45 16.50 21.75
CA PRO A 232 -11.15 15.66 20.61
C PRO A 232 -10.96 14.19 21.01
N SER A 233 -11.48 13.28 20.20
CA SER A 233 -11.35 11.84 20.47
C SER A 233 -11.18 11.02 19.20
N LEU A 234 -10.52 9.86 19.34
CA LEU A 234 -10.35 8.91 18.24
C LEU A 234 -11.70 8.31 17.80
N ALA A 235 -12.61 8.08 18.75
CA ALA A 235 -13.98 7.65 18.48
C ALA A 235 -14.74 8.65 17.59
N ALA A 236 -14.64 9.95 17.90
CA ALA A 236 -15.22 11.01 17.06
C ALA A 236 -14.58 11.02 15.66
N ALA A 237 -13.25 10.88 15.57
CA ALA A 237 -12.55 10.85 14.30
C ALA A 237 -13.07 9.71 13.40
N TYR A 238 -13.20 8.49 13.94
CA TYR A 238 -13.68 7.36 13.16
C TYR A 238 -15.18 7.48 12.81
N ALA A 239 -16.01 7.93 13.75
CA ALA A 239 -17.43 8.17 13.50
C ALA A 239 -17.63 9.16 12.33
N ARG A 240 -16.86 10.26 12.32
CA ARG A 240 -16.85 11.25 11.23
C ARG A 240 -16.34 10.68 9.91
N ALA A 241 -15.18 10.02 9.93
CA ALA A 241 -14.55 9.46 8.73
C ALA A 241 -15.47 8.46 8.01
N ARG A 242 -16.19 7.63 8.76
CA ARG A 242 -17.17 6.69 8.21
C ARG A 242 -18.50 7.35 7.85
N GLY A 243 -18.96 8.29 8.68
CA GLY A 243 -20.29 8.91 8.58
C GLY A 243 -20.52 9.68 7.28
N ALA A 244 -19.46 10.22 6.68
CA ALA A 244 -19.51 10.97 5.43
C ALA A 244 -20.05 10.16 4.23
N ASP A 245 -19.62 8.90 4.10
CA ASP A 245 -20.04 8.01 3.02
C ASP A 245 -20.12 6.57 3.54
N ARG A 246 -21.15 6.31 4.34
CA ARG A 246 -21.36 4.99 4.96
C ARG A 246 -21.54 3.87 3.94
N MET A 247 -22.10 4.19 2.77
CA MET A 247 -22.30 3.24 1.68
C MET A 247 -20.95 2.75 1.15
N SER A 248 -20.04 3.66 0.81
CA SER A 248 -18.70 3.28 0.33
C SER A 248 -17.81 2.71 1.44
N SER A 249 -18.08 3.08 2.70
CA SER A 249 -17.37 2.58 3.88
C SER A 249 -17.78 1.14 4.27
N PHE A 250 -18.73 0.52 3.57
CA PHE A 250 -19.13 -0.86 3.86
C PHE A 250 -18.00 -1.85 3.54
N GLY A 251 -17.49 -2.54 4.58
CA GLY A 251 -16.32 -3.40 4.46
C GLY A 251 -15.03 -2.62 4.25
N ASP A 252 -14.92 -1.44 4.86
CA ASP A 252 -13.71 -0.63 4.84
C ASP A 252 -12.54 -1.26 5.61
N PHE A 253 -11.33 -0.82 5.26
CA PHE A 253 -10.17 -1.01 6.11
C PHE A 253 -9.91 0.28 6.88
N ILE A 254 -9.94 0.18 8.21
CA ILE A 254 -9.95 1.33 9.11
C ILE A 254 -8.51 1.66 9.50
N ALA A 255 -8.12 2.92 9.47
CA ALA A 255 -6.88 3.38 10.08
C ALA A 255 -7.15 4.35 11.22
N LEU A 256 -6.41 4.16 12.30
CA LEU A 256 -6.49 4.95 13.53
C LEU A 256 -5.10 5.49 13.84
N SER A 257 -4.95 6.81 13.92
CA SER A 257 -3.66 7.47 14.23
C SER A 257 -3.12 7.16 15.63
N HIS A 258 -4.00 6.81 16.57
CA HIS A 258 -3.70 6.59 17.98
C HIS A 258 -4.15 5.20 18.44
N ARG A 259 -3.80 4.85 19.68
CA ARG A 259 -4.24 3.62 20.34
C ARG A 259 -5.75 3.47 20.22
N CYS A 260 -6.21 2.31 19.76
CA CYS A 260 -7.63 1.99 19.68
C CYS A 260 -8.18 1.73 21.09
N ASP A 261 -9.03 2.64 21.56
CA ASP A 261 -9.72 2.54 22.84
C ASP A 261 -11.02 1.70 22.75
N GLU A 262 -11.58 1.36 23.91
CA GLU A 262 -12.82 0.57 24.00
C GLU A 262 -14.00 1.22 23.27
N LEU A 263 -14.14 2.54 23.36
CA LEU A 263 -15.25 3.27 22.74
C LEU A 263 -15.17 3.22 21.21
N THR A 264 -13.98 3.44 20.67
CA THR A 264 -13.67 3.31 19.23
C THR A 264 -13.95 1.87 18.79
N ALA A 265 -13.50 0.86 19.55
CA ALA A 265 -13.77 -0.54 19.25
C ALA A 265 -15.27 -0.89 19.24
N LYS A 266 -16.09 -0.26 20.11
CA LYS A 266 -17.57 -0.41 20.09
C LYS A 266 -18.22 0.16 18.83
N ILE A 267 -17.66 1.23 18.26
CA ILE A 267 -18.10 1.74 16.95
C ILE A 267 -17.69 0.74 15.87
N ILE A 268 -16.45 0.26 15.88
CA ILE A 268 -15.96 -0.69 14.87
C ILE A 268 -16.72 -2.02 14.91
N SER A 269 -17.07 -2.52 16.10
CA SER A 269 -17.68 -3.85 16.26
C SER A 269 -19.07 -3.96 15.64
N ARG A 270 -19.89 -2.90 15.75
CA ARG A 270 -21.24 -2.85 15.16
C ARG A 270 -21.25 -2.61 13.64
N GLU A 271 -20.17 -2.06 13.08
CA GLU A 271 -20.09 -1.65 11.67
C GLU A 271 -19.52 -2.74 10.76
N VAL A 272 -20.01 -2.94 9.54
CA VAL A 272 -19.34 -3.88 8.63
C VAL A 272 -18.03 -3.27 8.12
N SER A 273 -16.90 -3.90 8.47
CA SER A 273 -15.53 -3.52 8.11
C SER A 273 -14.65 -4.76 7.90
N ASP A 274 -13.57 -4.62 7.13
CA ASP A 274 -12.66 -5.71 6.77
C ASP A 274 -11.46 -5.86 7.70
N GLY A 275 -11.01 -4.76 8.30
CA GLY A 275 -9.95 -4.78 9.29
C GLY A 275 -9.66 -3.39 9.84
N VAL A 276 -8.73 -3.33 10.78
CA VAL A 276 -8.26 -2.09 11.40
C VAL A 276 -6.73 -2.11 11.54
N ILE A 277 -6.10 -0.96 11.31
CA ILE A 277 -4.69 -0.70 11.60
C ILE A 277 -4.56 0.45 12.59
N ALA A 278 -3.77 0.24 13.65
CA ALA A 278 -3.51 1.24 14.68
C ALA A 278 -2.09 1.05 15.28
N PRO A 279 -1.51 2.06 15.94
CA PRO A 279 -0.20 1.91 16.59
C PRO A 279 -0.26 0.99 17.81
N ASP A 280 -1.42 0.90 18.47
CA ASP A 280 -1.66 0.01 19.60
C ASP A 280 -3.17 -0.17 19.87
N PHE A 281 -3.53 -1.08 20.79
CA PHE A 281 -4.90 -1.39 21.18
C PHE A 281 -5.01 -1.57 22.70
N ASP A 282 -6.14 -1.17 23.29
CA ASP A 282 -6.48 -1.56 24.67
C ASP A 282 -6.90 -3.04 24.74
N GLU A 283 -6.75 -3.66 25.91
CA GLU A 283 -7.19 -5.05 26.13
C GLU A 283 -8.70 -5.22 25.90
N ASN A 284 -9.50 -4.27 26.39
CA ASN A 284 -10.94 -4.24 26.17
C ASN A 284 -11.29 -4.07 24.68
N ALA A 285 -10.54 -3.22 23.97
CA ALA A 285 -10.71 -3.04 22.53
C ALA A 285 -10.42 -4.35 21.77
N LEU A 286 -9.32 -5.04 22.08
CA LEU A 286 -8.99 -6.33 21.49
C LEU A 286 -10.06 -7.39 21.77
N SER A 287 -10.58 -7.46 23.01
CA SER A 287 -11.64 -8.41 23.39
C SER A 287 -12.93 -8.19 22.58
N ILE A 288 -13.28 -6.93 22.30
CA ILE A 288 -14.43 -6.56 21.47
C ILE A 288 -14.19 -6.95 20.00
N LEU A 289 -13.03 -6.57 19.45
CA LEU A 289 -12.68 -6.83 18.05
C LEU A 289 -12.50 -8.33 17.77
N ALA A 290 -12.07 -9.11 18.76
CA ALA A 290 -11.93 -10.56 18.67
C ALA A 290 -13.23 -11.29 18.37
N LYS A 291 -14.37 -10.73 18.77
CA LYS A 291 -15.69 -11.35 18.53
C LYS A 291 -16.18 -11.10 17.10
N LYS A 292 -15.59 -10.14 16.39
CA LYS A 292 -16.02 -9.73 15.06
C LYS A 292 -15.63 -10.76 14.00
N LYS A 293 -16.49 -10.94 12.99
CA LYS A 293 -16.32 -11.93 11.90
C LYS A 293 -15.99 -13.35 12.41
N ASN A 294 -16.62 -13.76 13.52
CA ASN A 294 -16.39 -15.06 14.15
C ASN A 294 -14.89 -15.31 14.45
N GLY A 295 -14.18 -14.30 14.93
CA GLY A 295 -12.74 -14.36 15.20
C GLY A 295 -11.83 -14.04 14.01
N ASN A 296 -12.38 -13.90 12.79
CA ASN A 296 -11.60 -13.67 11.57
C ASN A 296 -11.46 -12.20 11.18
N TYR A 297 -11.65 -11.28 12.12
CA TYR A 297 -11.44 -9.86 11.87
C TYR A 297 -9.94 -9.52 11.85
N THR A 298 -9.48 -8.80 10.83
CA THR A 298 -8.07 -8.46 10.69
C THR A 298 -7.70 -7.27 11.58
N VAL A 299 -6.78 -7.46 12.52
CA VAL A 299 -6.25 -6.41 13.40
C VAL A 299 -4.74 -6.28 13.17
N LEU A 300 -4.31 -5.12 12.67
CA LEU A 300 -2.91 -4.82 12.39
C LEU A 300 -2.39 -3.80 13.40
N LYS A 301 -1.28 -4.13 14.06
CA LYS A 301 -0.50 -3.16 14.82
C LYS A 301 0.66 -2.67 13.99
N THR A 302 0.82 -1.36 13.91
CA THR A 302 1.91 -0.72 13.18
C THR A 302 2.93 -0.08 14.12
N LYS A 303 4.20 -0.23 13.78
CA LYS A 303 5.32 0.45 14.44
C LYS A 303 5.77 1.71 13.69
N PHE A 304 5.11 2.03 12.58
CA PHE A 304 5.41 3.20 11.75
C PHE A 304 5.19 4.54 12.46
N ALA A 305 4.42 4.56 13.55
CA ALA A 305 4.24 5.75 14.38
C ALA A 305 5.56 6.27 14.94
N ASP A 306 6.53 5.38 15.14
CA ASP A 306 7.85 5.73 15.62
C ASP A 306 8.86 5.74 14.47
N ARG A 307 9.15 6.94 13.94
CA ARG A 307 10.12 7.15 12.85
C ARG A 307 11.53 6.67 13.20
N SER A 308 11.88 6.57 14.50
CA SER A 308 13.16 5.98 14.93
C SER A 308 13.22 4.47 14.70
N LYS A 309 12.05 3.81 14.65
CA LYS A 309 11.93 2.36 14.47
C LYS A 309 11.80 1.96 13.01
N TYR A 310 11.25 2.83 12.16
CA TYR A 310 11.06 2.53 10.75
C TYR A 310 10.98 3.79 9.88
N LEU A 311 11.81 3.83 8.83
CA LEU A 311 11.72 4.81 7.75
C LEU A 311 11.77 4.06 6.41
N PRO A 312 10.76 4.21 5.53
CA PRO A 312 10.80 3.64 4.18
C PRO A 312 11.96 4.21 3.37
N ALA A 313 12.40 3.47 2.34
CA ALA A 313 13.35 4.00 1.37
C ALA A 313 12.79 5.25 0.66
N GLU A 314 13.70 6.14 0.24
CA GLU A 314 13.34 7.32 -0.54
C GLU A 314 12.83 6.97 -1.94
N ASP A 315 13.30 5.86 -2.49
CA ASP A 315 12.88 5.37 -3.81
C ASP A 315 11.78 4.31 -3.69
N GLU A 316 10.83 4.34 -4.60
CA GLU A 316 9.84 3.29 -4.82
C GLU A 316 9.95 2.72 -6.25
N VAL A 317 9.63 1.43 -6.39
CA VAL A 317 9.67 0.71 -7.66
C VAL A 317 8.34 0.02 -7.88
N ARG A 318 7.74 0.23 -9.06
CA ARG A 318 6.54 -0.48 -9.51
C ARG A 318 6.88 -1.36 -10.70
N THR A 319 6.46 -2.61 -10.67
CA THR A 319 6.59 -3.52 -11.80
C THR A 319 5.32 -3.51 -12.64
N VAL A 320 5.44 -3.25 -13.94
CA VAL A 320 4.33 -3.30 -14.91
C VAL A 320 4.80 -4.06 -16.13
N PHE A 321 4.12 -5.17 -16.47
CA PHE A 321 4.46 -6.01 -17.62
C PHE A 321 5.94 -6.43 -17.67
N GLY A 322 6.51 -6.80 -16.52
CA GLY A 322 7.93 -7.19 -16.40
C GLY A 322 8.93 -6.03 -16.40
N LEU A 323 8.50 -4.80 -16.66
CA LEU A 323 9.34 -3.60 -16.60
C LEU A 323 9.26 -2.96 -15.21
N LYS A 324 10.40 -2.46 -14.71
CA LYS A 324 10.49 -1.75 -13.43
C LYS A 324 10.48 -0.24 -13.67
N LEU A 325 9.50 0.46 -13.10
CA LEU A 325 9.42 1.92 -13.05
C LEU A 325 9.90 2.38 -11.67
N LYS A 326 10.91 3.25 -11.62
CA LYS A 326 11.51 3.76 -10.37
C LYS A 326 11.27 5.26 -10.24
N GLN A 327 10.85 5.70 -9.06
CA GLN A 327 10.68 7.12 -8.72
C GLN A 327 10.99 7.37 -7.24
N LYS A 328 11.08 8.65 -6.85
CA LYS A 328 11.07 9.01 -5.42
C LYS A 328 9.67 8.81 -4.85
N ARG A 329 9.60 8.33 -3.61
CA ARG A 329 8.36 8.25 -2.83
C ARG A 329 7.79 9.64 -2.62
N ASN A 330 6.46 9.75 -2.66
CA ASN A 330 5.79 11.00 -2.33
C ASN A 330 5.92 11.32 -0.83
N ASN A 331 6.90 12.17 -0.49
CA ASN A 331 7.16 12.68 0.86
C ASN A 331 6.79 14.17 1.01
N ALA A 332 5.98 14.72 0.10
CA ALA A 332 5.55 16.12 0.19
C ALA A 332 4.80 16.36 1.51
N VAL A 333 5.25 17.36 2.27
CA VAL A 333 4.64 17.76 3.54
C VAL A 333 3.53 18.77 3.24
N ILE A 334 2.33 18.48 3.75
CA ILE A 334 1.17 19.37 3.66
C ILE A 334 0.90 19.89 5.07
N SER A 335 1.08 21.19 5.26
CA SER A 335 0.97 21.88 6.55
C SER A 335 0.23 23.21 6.37
N ALA A 336 -0.02 23.95 7.47
CA ALA A 336 -0.69 25.24 7.40
C ALA A 336 0.04 26.22 6.45
N GLU A 337 1.37 26.14 6.39
CA GLU A 337 2.22 26.94 5.51
C GLU A 337 1.95 26.67 4.02
N THR A 338 1.45 25.48 3.65
CA THR A 338 1.07 25.15 2.28
C THR A 338 0.00 26.11 1.74
N PHE A 339 -0.83 26.70 2.61
CA PHE A 339 -1.91 27.60 2.25
C PHE A 339 -1.60 29.09 2.50
N SER A 340 -0.33 29.42 2.78
CA SER A 340 0.11 30.80 3.05
C SER A 340 -0.01 31.73 1.83
N ASN A 341 0.14 31.19 0.61
CA ASN A 341 0.01 31.95 -0.62
C ASN A 341 -1.46 32.07 -1.06
N ILE A 342 -2.18 33.04 -0.51
CA ILE A 342 -3.57 33.32 -0.88
C ILE A 342 -3.60 34.03 -2.24
N VAL A 343 -4.12 33.35 -3.27
CA VAL A 343 -4.21 33.91 -4.64
C VAL A 343 -5.53 34.61 -4.95
N SER A 344 -6.55 34.45 -4.10
CA SER A 344 -7.87 35.09 -4.27
C SER A 344 -7.83 36.61 -4.10
N LYS A 345 -8.89 37.29 -4.55
CA LYS A 345 -9.11 38.71 -4.28
C LYS A 345 -9.34 38.98 -2.79
N ASN A 346 -10.07 38.08 -2.12
CA ASN A 346 -10.15 38.10 -0.66
C ASN A 346 -8.80 37.64 -0.08
N LYS A 347 -8.17 38.48 0.75
CA LYS A 347 -6.88 38.24 1.42
C LYS A 347 -7.03 38.12 2.94
N ASP A 348 -8.26 38.02 3.44
CA ASP A 348 -8.52 37.85 4.87
C ASP A 348 -7.78 36.61 5.39
N VAL A 349 -7.37 36.68 6.65
CA VAL A 349 -6.73 35.55 7.33
C VAL A 349 -7.69 34.35 7.29
N ILE A 350 -7.19 33.23 6.77
CA ILE A 350 -7.97 31.99 6.73
C ILE A 350 -8.19 31.55 8.17
N ALA A 351 -9.46 31.45 8.57
CA ALA A 351 -9.81 30.96 9.89
C ALA A 351 -9.26 29.55 10.12
N GLN A 352 -8.84 29.25 11.35
CA GLN A 352 -8.16 27.99 11.69
C GLN A 352 -8.94 26.75 11.23
N TYR A 353 -10.26 26.72 11.41
CA TYR A 353 -11.11 25.60 10.97
C TYR A 353 -11.07 25.39 9.44
N ALA A 354 -10.89 26.46 8.65
CA ALA A 354 -10.79 26.35 7.20
C ALA A 354 -9.40 25.84 6.78
N VAL A 355 -8.34 26.17 7.54
CA VAL A 355 -7.02 25.54 7.36
C VAL A 355 -7.09 24.05 7.66
N GLU A 356 -7.77 23.64 8.74
CA GLU A 356 -8.00 22.23 9.08
C GLU A 356 -8.75 21.49 7.97
N ASP A 357 -9.80 22.10 7.39
CA ASP A 357 -10.52 21.53 6.25
C ASP A 357 -9.64 21.37 5.01
N LEU A 358 -8.79 22.37 4.72
CA LEU A 358 -7.84 22.32 3.62
C LEU A 358 -6.77 21.23 3.84
N LEU A 359 -6.29 21.06 5.07
CA LEU A 359 -5.36 19.99 5.46
C LEU A 359 -6.01 18.62 5.24
N VAL A 360 -7.22 18.42 5.78
CA VAL A 360 -7.98 17.17 5.62
C VAL A 360 -8.19 16.83 4.15
N ALA A 361 -8.66 17.80 3.35
CA ALA A 361 -8.90 17.57 1.94
C ALA A 361 -7.62 17.26 1.17
N SER A 362 -6.55 18.02 1.39
CA SER A 362 -5.30 17.91 0.63
C SER A 362 -4.55 16.62 0.96
N ILE A 363 -4.47 16.27 2.25
CA ILE A 363 -3.84 15.02 2.69
C ILE A 363 -4.69 13.82 2.23
N ALA A 364 -6.02 13.89 2.29
CA ALA A 364 -6.85 12.81 1.75
C ALA A 364 -6.63 12.60 0.25
N VAL A 365 -6.62 13.68 -0.55
CA VAL A 365 -6.38 13.63 -2.00
C VAL A 365 -5.02 13.03 -2.35
N LYS A 366 -3.98 13.28 -1.55
CA LYS A 366 -2.63 12.71 -1.73
C LYS A 366 -2.64 11.18 -1.76
N TYR A 367 -3.54 10.55 -1.01
CA TYR A 367 -3.69 9.08 -0.90
C TYR A 367 -4.87 8.52 -1.72
N THR A 368 -5.49 9.35 -2.58
CA THR A 368 -6.60 8.97 -3.45
C THR A 368 -6.11 8.70 -4.87
N GLN A 369 -6.67 7.69 -5.55
CA GLN A 369 -6.38 7.44 -6.95
C GLN A 369 -6.80 8.62 -7.85
N SER A 370 -5.89 9.03 -8.73
CA SER A 370 -6.12 10.14 -9.66
C SER A 370 -6.97 9.74 -10.88
N ASN A 371 -7.77 10.65 -11.48
CA ASN A 371 -8.05 12.01 -10.99
C ASN A 371 -8.88 11.99 -9.70
N SER A 372 -8.74 13.03 -8.88
CA SER A 372 -9.45 13.12 -7.60
C SER A 372 -9.87 14.55 -7.25
N VAL A 373 -11.00 14.66 -6.55
CA VAL A 373 -11.55 15.90 -5.96
C VAL A 373 -12.10 15.55 -4.58
N CYS A 374 -11.81 16.39 -3.59
CA CYS A 374 -12.25 16.21 -2.22
C CYS A 374 -12.90 17.49 -1.69
N PHE A 375 -14.04 17.33 -1.04
CA PHE A 375 -14.68 18.35 -0.22
C PHE A 375 -14.55 17.97 1.24
N ALA A 376 -14.15 18.92 2.07
CA ALA A 376 -14.05 18.77 3.51
C ALA A 376 -14.78 19.90 4.22
N HIS A 377 -15.27 19.60 5.42
CA HIS A 377 -15.96 20.55 6.28
C HIS A 377 -15.84 20.12 7.74
N ARG A 378 -15.52 21.03 8.66
CA ARG A 378 -15.36 20.75 10.10
C ARG A 378 -14.44 19.57 10.41
N GLY A 379 -13.29 19.52 9.75
CA GLY A 379 -12.25 18.52 9.97
C GLY A 379 -12.60 17.13 9.44
N GLN A 380 -13.59 16.98 8.55
CA GLN A 380 -13.91 15.70 7.92
C GLN A 380 -14.09 15.84 6.41
N VAL A 381 -13.69 14.82 5.66
CA VAL A 381 -14.11 14.65 4.27
C VAL A 381 -15.62 14.48 4.25
N ILE A 382 -16.32 15.27 3.44
CA ILE A 382 -17.78 15.15 3.22
C ILE A 382 -18.12 14.63 1.82
N GLY A 383 -17.14 14.61 0.91
CA GLY A 383 -17.30 14.05 -0.42
C GLY A 383 -15.97 13.79 -1.11
N MET A 384 -15.75 12.56 -1.57
CA MET A 384 -14.55 12.14 -2.28
C MET A 384 -14.91 11.54 -3.63
N GLY A 385 -14.47 12.21 -4.71
CA GLY A 385 -14.53 11.69 -6.07
C GLY A 385 -13.17 11.18 -6.50
N ALA A 386 -13.04 9.87 -6.71
CA ALA A 386 -11.76 9.20 -6.95
C ALA A 386 -11.74 8.39 -8.25
N GLY A 387 -10.56 8.28 -8.87
CA GLY A 387 -10.25 7.31 -9.92
C GLY A 387 -11.00 7.50 -11.26
N GLN A 388 -11.56 8.68 -11.52
CA GLN A 388 -12.26 8.93 -12.77
C GLN A 388 -11.31 9.41 -13.88
N GLN A 389 -11.63 9.06 -15.12
CA GLN A 389 -10.89 9.51 -16.30
C GLN A 389 -10.93 11.04 -16.44
N SER A 390 -12.08 11.66 -16.13
CA SER A 390 -12.28 13.11 -16.17
C SER A 390 -12.38 13.70 -14.77
N ARG A 391 -11.66 14.80 -14.52
CA ARG A 391 -11.75 15.55 -13.27
C ARG A 391 -13.15 16.14 -13.04
N ILE A 392 -13.88 16.47 -14.11
CA ILE A 392 -15.28 16.94 -14.00
C ILE A 392 -16.16 15.85 -13.40
N HIS A 393 -15.92 14.57 -13.73
CA HIS A 393 -16.65 13.46 -13.13
C HIS A 393 -16.29 13.29 -11.65
N CYS A 394 -15.02 13.46 -11.27
CA CYS A 394 -14.63 13.50 -9.86
C CYS A 394 -15.36 14.61 -9.11
N THR A 395 -15.46 15.82 -9.68
CA THR A 395 -16.16 16.94 -9.06
C THR A 395 -17.63 16.64 -8.85
N ARG A 396 -18.33 16.08 -9.85
CA ARG A 396 -19.75 15.68 -9.72
C ARG A 396 -19.93 14.63 -8.63
N LEU A 397 -19.12 13.58 -8.64
CA LEU A 397 -19.16 12.51 -7.65
C LEU A 397 -18.90 13.03 -6.22
N ALA A 398 -17.89 13.89 -6.04
CA ALA A 398 -17.59 14.51 -4.75
C ALA A 398 -18.75 15.41 -4.28
N GLY A 399 -19.34 16.18 -5.20
CA GLY A 399 -20.48 17.06 -4.92
C GLY A 399 -21.75 16.32 -4.56
N GLU A 400 -22.08 15.23 -5.26
CA GLU A 400 -23.23 14.38 -4.93
C GLU A 400 -23.10 13.76 -3.54
N LYS A 401 -21.90 13.28 -3.17
CA LYS A 401 -21.64 12.77 -1.82
C LYS A 401 -21.79 13.85 -0.75
N ALA A 402 -21.22 15.03 -0.99
CA ALA A 402 -21.34 16.17 -0.07
C ALA A 402 -22.80 16.65 0.08
N ALA A 403 -23.58 16.63 -1.01
CA ALA A 403 -25.00 16.95 -0.98
C ALA A 403 -25.78 15.93 -0.15
N ASN A 404 -25.54 14.63 -0.35
CA ASN A 404 -26.18 13.57 0.44
C ASN A 404 -25.85 13.70 1.93
N TRP A 405 -24.58 13.98 2.26
CA TRP A 405 -24.14 14.23 3.62
C TRP A 405 -24.88 15.42 4.25
N LEU A 406 -25.00 16.54 3.53
CA LEU A 406 -25.69 17.74 4.01
C LEU A 406 -27.20 17.52 4.19
N VAL A 407 -27.84 16.84 3.23
CA VAL A 407 -29.27 16.52 3.28
C VAL A 407 -29.60 15.65 4.48
N LEU A 408 -28.76 14.66 4.80
CA LEU A 408 -28.95 13.82 5.99
C LEU A 408 -28.95 14.67 7.28
N LEU A 409 -28.00 15.59 7.42
CA LEU A 409 -27.96 16.50 8.57
C LEU A 409 -29.19 17.40 8.65
N PHE A 410 -29.65 17.94 7.52
CA PHE A 410 -30.84 18.78 7.48
C PHE A 410 -32.10 18.00 7.89
N ILE A 411 -32.28 16.78 7.38
CA ILE A 411 -33.39 15.88 7.74
C ILE A 411 -33.42 15.62 9.25
N ILE A 412 -32.25 15.39 9.86
CA ILE A 412 -32.11 15.15 11.30
C ILE A 412 -32.48 16.40 12.11
N GLN A 413 -32.07 17.59 11.65
CA GLN A 413 -32.34 18.86 12.33
C GLN A 413 -33.78 19.36 12.15
N ALA A 414 -34.48 18.89 11.10
CA ALA A 414 -35.85 19.29 10.77
C ALA A 414 -36.83 18.10 10.77
N PRO A 415 -37.00 17.36 11.89
CA PRO A 415 -37.82 16.15 11.92
C PRO A 415 -39.30 16.42 11.60
N ASP A 416 -39.81 17.62 11.91
CA ASP A 416 -41.19 18.00 11.62
C ASP A 416 -41.43 18.29 10.13
N PHE A 417 -40.39 18.74 9.40
CA PHE A 417 -40.47 18.89 7.94
C PHE A 417 -40.62 17.52 7.28
N VAL A 418 -39.85 16.52 7.73
CA VAL A 418 -39.92 15.14 7.22
C VAL A 418 -41.30 14.54 7.46
N LYS A 419 -41.84 14.66 8.68
CA LYS A 419 -43.21 14.21 9.00
C LYS A 419 -44.26 14.86 8.11
N LYS A 420 -44.11 16.17 7.81
CA LYS A 420 -45.03 16.89 6.91
C LYS A 420 -44.92 16.38 5.46
N VAL A 421 -43.71 16.12 4.96
CA VAL A 421 -43.51 15.55 3.61
C VAL A 421 -44.07 14.13 3.50
N GLU A 422 -43.84 13.26 4.50
CA GLU A 422 -44.44 11.92 4.56
C GLU A 422 -45.97 11.98 4.59
N ASN A 423 -46.54 12.96 5.30
CA ASN A 423 -47.99 13.18 5.33
C ASN A 423 -48.54 13.71 3.99
N ILE A 424 -47.79 14.54 3.25
CA ILE A 424 -48.17 15.01 1.90
C ILE A 424 -48.16 13.85 0.89
N GLN A 425 -47.17 12.94 0.97
CA GLN A 425 -47.13 11.76 0.09
C GLN A 425 -48.22 10.72 0.41
N LYS A 426 -48.72 10.66 1.65
CA LYS A 426 -49.83 9.78 2.06
C LYS A 426 -51.20 10.25 1.58
N TYR A 427 -51.37 11.52 1.18
CA TYR A 427 -52.62 12.07 0.67
C TYR A 427 -52.40 12.80 -0.67
N PRO A 428 -52.31 12.08 -1.81
CA PRO A 428 -52.02 12.70 -3.11
C PRO A 428 -53.18 13.51 -3.71
N SER A 429 -54.32 13.62 -3.03
CA SER A 429 -55.56 14.15 -3.60
C SER A 429 -56.21 15.21 -2.72
N THR A 430 -55.60 16.39 -2.62
CA THR A 430 -56.29 17.65 -2.29
C THR A 430 -55.39 18.86 -2.55
N ILE A 431 -54.95 19.05 -3.80
CA ILE A 431 -54.62 20.37 -4.36
C ILE A 431 -55.17 20.42 -5.78
#